data_AF-A0A7C2M3J3-F1
#
_entry.id   AF-A0A7C2M3J3-F1
#
_cell.length_a   1.000
_cell.length_b   1.000
_cell.length_c   1.000
_cell.angle_alpha   90.00
_cell.angle_beta   90.00
_cell.angle_gamma   90.00
#
_symmetry.space_group_name_H-M   'P 1'
#
loop_
_entity.id
_entity.type
_entity.pdbx_description
1 polymer ?
#
loop_
_entity_poly.entity_id
_entity_poly.type
_entity_poly.pdbx_seq_one_letter_code
_entity_poly.pdbx_strand_id
1 'polypeptide(L)'
;MSTAETLFKAKIVYLILSSDTTQALELLSEHYHVVTPKLKVGMPKGHSKNPGCYVSTSKRIHVAHREMLSNVHVILHEFYHHLRRVKNEQGGIEKYADGFAKDYLDAYKKAASNST
;
A
#
# COMPACT_ATOMS: atom_id res chain seq x y z
N MET A 1 -11.66 -12.41 10.32
CA MET A 1 -10.45 -11.59 10.51
C MET A 1 -10.07 -11.67 11.97
N SER A 2 -8.87 -12.14 12.32
CA SER A 2 -8.45 -12.26 13.72
C SER A 2 -8.09 -10.91 14.33
N THR A 3 -8.04 -10.81 15.65
CA THR A 3 -7.56 -9.61 16.36
C THR A 3 -6.12 -9.27 15.92
N ALA A 4 -5.26 -10.28 15.80
CA ALA A 4 -3.88 -10.09 15.34
C ALA A 4 -3.81 -9.52 13.91
N GLU A 5 -4.63 -10.02 12.99
CA GLU A 5 -4.69 -9.50 11.61
C GLU A 5 -5.22 -8.05 11.58
N THR A 6 -6.22 -7.75 12.41
CA THR A 6 -6.76 -6.38 12.56
C THR A 6 -5.71 -5.41 13.08
N LEU A 7 -4.97 -5.80 14.12
CA LEU A 7 -3.89 -5.00 14.67
C LEU A 7 -2.74 -4.81 13.68
N PHE A 8 -2.38 -5.85 12.92
CA PHE A 8 -1.38 -5.74 11.86
C PHE A 8 -1.79 -4.71 10.81
N LYS A 9 -3.00 -4.83 10.24
CA LYS A 9 -3.47 -3.88 9.21
C LYS A 9 -3.57 -2.46 9.78
N ALA A 10 -4.07 -2.30 11.01
CA ALA A 10 -4.11 -1.01 11.69
C ALA A 10 -2.71 -0.40 11.87
N LYS A 11 -1.70 -1.20 12.24
CA LYS A 11 -0.30 -0.77 12.33
C LYS A 11 0.23 -0.26 11.00
N ILE A 12 -0.04 -0.96 9.89
CA ILE A 12 0.36 -0.51 8.55
C ILE A 12 -0.25 0.86 8.22
N VAL A 13 -1.55 1.05 8.48
CA VAL A 13 -2.21 2.34 8.27
C VAL A 13 -1.57 3.44 9.11
N TYR A 14 -1.31 3.17 10.39
CA TYR A 14 -0.66 4.12 11.30
C TYR A 14 0.73 4.54 10.80
N LEU A 15 1.55 3.60 10.33
CA LEU A 15 2.89 3.90 9.81
C LEU A 15 2.83 4.80 8.56
N ILE A 16 1.92 4.51 7.63
CA ILE A 16 1.75 5.35 6.43
C ILE A 16 1.28 6.76 6.81
N LEU A 17 0.29 6.89 7.71
CA LEU A 17 -0.17 8.20 8.18
C LEU A 17 0.93 8.99 8.91
N SER A 18 1.81 8.27 9.62
CA SER A 18 2.96 8.84 10.33
C SER A 18 4.16 9.13 9.41
N SER A 19 3.98 9.01 8.09
CA SER A 19 5.01 9.20 7.06
C SER A 19 6.19 8.22 7.14
N ASP A 20 6.01 7.09 7.83
CA ASP A 20 6.97 5.96 7.86
C ASP A 20 6.56 4.88 6.84
N THR A 21 6.34 5.33 5.60
CA THR A 21 5.86 4.51 4.50
C THR A 21 6.86 3.41 4.13
N THR A 22 8.16 3.67 4.29
CA THR A 22 9.20 2.66 4.03
C THR A 22 9.05 1.47 4.97
N GLN A 23 8.93 1.72 6.28
CA GLN A 23 8.72 0.63 7.26
C GLN A 23 7.39 -0.10 7.01
N ALA A 24 6.33 0.63 6.64
CA ALA A 24 5.06 0.01 6.26
C ALA A 24 5.22 -0.98 5.09
N LEU A 25 5.96 -0.58 4.05
CA LEU A 25 6.23 -1.44 2.89
C LEU A 25 7.10 -2.65 3.26
N GLU A 26 8.09 -2.49 4.14
CA GLU A 26 8.91 -3.60 4.64
C GLU A 26 8.07 -4.63 5.38
N LEU A 27 7.22 -4.21 6.32
CA LEU A 27 6.32 -5.09 7.07
C LEU A 27 5.29 -5.77 6.17
N LEU A 28 4.73 -5.06 5.20
CA LEU A 28 3.84 -5.64 4.20
C LEU A 28 4.55 -6.71 3.37
N SER A 29 5.75 -6.42 2.90
CA SER A 29 6.56 -7.34 2.10
C SER A 29 6.96 -8.59 2.87
N GLU A 30 7.34 -8.45 4.14
CA GLU A 30 7.58 -9.57 5.04
C GLU A 30 6.32 -10.42 5.21
N HIS A 31 5.17 -9.79 5.52
CA HIS A 31 3.90 -10.47 5.75
C HIS A 31 3.41 -11.26 4.53
N TYR A 32 3.57 -10.70 3.32
CA TYR A 32 3.13 -11.35 2.08
C TYR A 32 4.20 -12.21 1.40
N HIS A 33 5.40 -12.26 1.98
CA HIS A 33 6.59 -12.94 1.45
C HIS A 33 6.96 -12.50 0.02
N VAL A 34 7.01 -11.18 -0.19
CA VAL A 34 7.44 -10.56 -1.45
C VAL A 34 8.60 -9.60 -1.20
N VAL A 35 9.36 -9.32 -2.25
CA VAL A 35 10.45 -8.32 -2.17
C VAL A 35 9.88 -6.92 -1.89
N THR A 36 10.56 -6.11 -1.08
CA THR A 36 10.11 -4.74 -0.80
C THR A 36 10.17 -3.86 -2.05
N PRO A 37 9.06 -3.24 -2.48
CA PRO A 37 9.10 -2.29 -3.59
C PRO A 37 9.84 -1.02 -3.17
N LYS A 38 10.62 -0.46 -4.09
CA LYS A 38 11.28 0.85 -3.88
C LYS A 38 10.22 1.95 -3.90
N LEU A 39 10.45 3.02 -3.15
CA LEU A 39 9.57 4.20 -3.13
C LEU A 39 10.26 5.39 -3.81
N LYS A 40 9.53 6.14 -4.64
CA LYS A 40 10.05 7.34 -5.32
C LYS A 40 8.98 8.41 -5.48
N VAL A 41 9.34 9.66 -5.21
CA VAL A 41 8.53 10.84 -5.56
C VAL A 41 8.82 11.24 -7.01
N GLY A 42 7.75 11.57 -7.75
CA GLY A 42 7.76 11.94 -9.16
C GLY A 42 7.29 10.81 -10.07
N MET A 43 6.38 11.12 -10.98
CA MET A 43 5.74 10.15 -11.88
C MET A 43 6.62 9.79 -13.09
N PRO A 44 6.54 8.55 -13.59
CA PRO A 44 7.10 8.22 -14.89
C PRO A 44 6.40 9.01 -16.01
N LYS A 45 7.09 9.19 -17.14
CA LYS A 45 6.57 9.92 -18.31
C LYS A 45 5.20 9.35 -18.72
N GLY A 46 4.23 10.23 -18.98
CA GLY A 46 2.86 9.85 -19.38
C GLY A 46 1.91 9.46 -18.25
N HIS A 47 2.36 9.40 -16.99
CA HIS A 47 1.53 8.99 -15.84
C HIS A 47 1.26 10.13 -14.84
N SER A 48 1.50 11.39 -15.24
CA SER A 48 1.42 12.56 -14.35
C SER A 48 0.02 12.87 -13.81
N LYS A 49 -1.02 12.25 -14.36
CA LYS A 49 -2.41 12.45 -13.92
C LYS A 49 -2.79 11.56 -12.72
N ASN A 50 -2.01 10.52 -12.44
CA ASN A 50 -2.31 9.58 -11.38
C ASN A 50 -1.60 9.99 -10.08
N PRO A 51 -2.23 9.78 -8.92
CA PRO A 51 -1.62 10.11 -7.63
C PRO A 51 -0.48 9.14 -7.24
N GLY A 52 -0.49 7.93 -7.79
CA GLY A 52 0.54 6.90 -7.67
C GLY A 52 0.62 6.01 -8.90
N CYS A 53 1.71 5.24 -9.01
CA CYS A 53 1.89 4.23 -10.05
C CYS A 53 2.98 3.22 -9.67
N TYR A 54 2.64 1.93 -9.69
CA TYR A 54 3.59 0.84 -9.59
C TYR A 54 4.21 0.49 -10.94
N VAL A 55 5.55 0.49 -10.98
CA VAL A 55 6.34 0.10 -12.16
C VAL A 55 6.97 -1.26 -11.91
N SER A 56 6.44 -2.28 -12.59
CA SER A 56 6.84 -3.68 -12.42
C SER A 56 8.31 -3.97 -12.76
N THR A 57 8.85 -3.36 -13.81
CA THR A 57 10.22 -3.57 -14.29
C THR A 57 11.28 -3.18 -13.25
N SER A 58 11.00 -2.14 -12.46
CA SER A 58 11.91 -1.64 -11.41
C SER A 58 11.44 -1.96 -9.99
N LYS A 59 10.32 -2.68 -9.85
CA LYS A 59 9.64 -2.99 -8.58
C LYS A 59 9.54 -1.75 -7.70
N ARG A 60 8.94 -0.69 -8.24
CA ARG A 60 8.94 0.63 -7.63
C ARG A 60 7.55 1.23 -7.61
N ILE A 61 7.16 1.77 -6.46
CA ILE A 61 6.00 2.62 -6.29
C ILE A 61 6.45 4.07 -6.52
N HIS A 62 5.85 4.71 -7.51
CA HIS A 62 5.95 6.14 -7.74
C HIS A 62 4.75 6.84 -7.12
N VAL A 63 4.98 8.02 -6.55
CA VAL A 63 3.91 8.92 -6.10
C VAL A 63 4.09 10.30 -6.71
N ALA A 64 3.00 11.01 -6.97
CA ALA A 64 3.05 12.29 -7.68
C ALA A 64 3.83 13.36 -6.92
N HIS A 65 3.55 13.50 -5.61
CA HIS A 65 4.14 14.51 -4.73
C HIS A 65 4.44 13.90 -3.35
N ARG A 66 5.20 14.63 -2.52
CA ARG A 66 5.63 14.11 -1.20
C ARG A 66 4.47 13.78 -0.27
N GLU A 67 3.39 14.55 -0.31
CA GLU A 67 2.18 14.35 0.49
C GLU A 67 1.52 12.99 0.21
N MET A 68 1.67 12.47 -1.00
CA MET A 68 1.13 11.18 -1.40
C MET A 68 1.84 9.99 -0.73
N LEU A 69 3.02 10.20 -0.13
CA LEU A 69 3.71 9.16 0.64
C LEU A 69 2.88 8.75 1.88
N SER A 70 2.11 9.68 2.44
CA SER A 70 1.27 9.44 3.62
C SER A 70 -0.19 9.14 3.25
N ASN A 71 -0.50 9.03 1.95
CA ASN A 71 -1.82 8.63 1.49
C ASN A 71 -1.97 7.11 1.52
N VAL A 72 -2.62 6.63 2.58
CA VAL A 72 -2.86 5.20 2.85
C VAL A 72 -3.47 4.48 1.65
N HIS A 73 -4.48 5.09 1.01
CA HIS A 73 -5.17 4.46 -0.10
C HIS A 73 -4.23 4.24 -1.29
N VAL A 74 -3.50 5.28 -1.68
CA VAL A 74 -2.58 5.21 -2.82
C VAL A 74 -1.44 4.23 -2.57
N ILE A 75 -0.81 4.28 -1.39
CA ILE A 75 0.29 3.36 -1.07
C ILE A 75 -0.16 1.90 -1.09
N LEU A 76 -1.30 1.59 -0.47
CA LEU A 76 -1.82 0.22 -0.44
C LEU A 76 -2.31 -0.25 -1.81
N HIS A 77 -2.93 0.64 -2.60
CA HIS A 77 -3.34 0.37 -3.96
C HIS A 77 -2.14 -0.01 -4.84
N GLU A 78 -1.06 0.78 -4.81
CA GLU A 78 0.15 0.47 -5.59
C GLU A 78 0.90 -0.75 -5.05
N PHE A 79 0.89 -0.98 -3.73
CA PHE A 79 1.45 -2.19 -3.14
C PHE A 79 0.69 -3.45 -3.58
N TYR A 80 -0.63 -3.38 -3.75
CA TYR A 80 -1.41 -4.50 -4.27
C TYR A 80 -0.98 -4.88 -5.70
N HIS A 81 -0.78 -3.88 -6.57
CA HIS A 81 -0.24 -4.11 -7.92
C HIS A 81 1.15 -4.77 -7.87
N HIS A 82 1.98 -4.37 -6.91
CA HIS A 82 3.26 -5.02 -6.65
C HIS A 82 3.11 -6.49 -6.26
N LEU A 83 2.29 -6.78 -5.25
CA LEU A 83 2.05 -8.11 -4.70
C LEU A 83 1.63 -9.08 -5.80
N ARG A 84 0.60 -8.73 -6.58
CA ARG A 84 0.09 -9.58 -7.65
C ARG A 84 1.12 -9.85 -8.73
N ARG A 85 1.85 -8.81 -9.13
CA ARG A 85 2.88 -8.94 -10.17
C ARG A 85 4.00 -9.87 -9.74
N VAL A 86 4.41 -9.82 -8.47
CA VAL A 86 5.44 -10.74 -7.93
C VAL A 86 4.91 -12.16 -7.82
N LYS A 87 3.63 -12.34 -7.49
CA LYS A 87 2.99 -13.66 -7.39
C LYS A 87 2.54 -14.23 -8.74
N ASN A 88 2.89 -13.59 -9.86
CA ASN A 88 2.53 -13.99 -11.24
C ASN A 88 1.01 -14.15 -11.46
N GLU A 89 0.19 -13.42 -10.71
CA GLU A 89 -1.25 -13.45 -10.89
C GLU A 89 -1.66 -12.59 -12.11
N GLN A 90 -2.51 -13.13 -13.00
CA GLN A 90 -2.87 -12.45 -14.26
C GLN A 90 -3.91 -11.33 -14.09
N GLY A 91 -3.75 -10.23 -14.83
CA GLY A 91 -4.63 -9.05 -14.84
C GLY A 91 -4.32 -8.05 -13.72
N GLY A 92 -4.83 -6.82 -13.81
CA GLY A 92 -4.84 -5.83 -12.74
C GLY A 92 -6.26 -5.29 -12.66
N ILE A 93 -7.10 -5.86 -11.80
CA ILE A 93 -8.46 -5.33 -11.66
C ILE A 93 -8.42 -4.29 -10.56
N GLU A 94 -8.41 -3.02 -10.96
CA GLU A 94 -8.36 -1.84 -10.07
C GLU A 94 -9.28 -1.99 -8.84
N LYS A 95 -10.48 -2.57 -9.02
CA LYS A 95 -11.44 -2.85 -7.96
C LYS A 95 -10.87 -3.66 -6.78
N TYR A 96 -9.92 -4.56 -7.04
CA TYR A 96 -9.28 -5.35 -5.99
C TYR A 96 -8.19 -4.58 -5.26
N ALA A 97 -7.50 -3.67 -5.95
CA ALA A 97 -6.54 -2.76 -5.32
C ALA A 97 -7.27 -1.78 -4.38
N ASP A 98 -8.41 -1.24 -4.81
CA ASP A 98 -9.27 -0.40 -3.98
C ASP A 98 -9.85 -1.17 -2.79
N GLY A 99 -10.31 -2.41 -3.04
CA GLY A 99 -10.79 -3.32 -1.99
C GLY A 99 -9.72 -3.65 -0.95
N PHE A 100 -8.49 -3.88 -1.41
CA PHE A 100 -7.33 -4.12 -0.54
C PHE A 100 -7.04 -2.91 0.34
N ALA A 101 -6.98 -1.71 -0.23
CA ALA A 101 -6.77 -0.48 0.55
C ALA A 101 -7.90 -0.23 1.56
N LYS A 102 -9.16 -0.45 1.15
CA LYS A 102 -10.34 -0.27 2.01
C LYS A 102 -10.32 -1.21 3.22
N ASP A 103 -9.96 -2.48 3.02
CA ASP A 103 -9.89 -3.48 4.09
C ASP A 103 -8.91 -3.08 5.21
N TYR A 104 -7.75 -2.49 4.86
CA TYR A 104 -6.81 -1.94 5.84
C TYR A 104 -7.38 -0.71 6.58
N LEU A 105 -8.02 0.21 5.87
CA LEU A 105 -8.66 1.39 6.47
C LEU A 105 -9.77 0.99 7.44
N ASP A 106 -10.57 -0.01 7.10
CA ASP A 106 -11.64 -0.52 7.95
C ASP A 106 -11.08 -1.22 9.20
N ALA A 107 -9.95 -1.92 9.08
CA ALA A 107 -9.24 -2.50 10.22
C ALA A 107 -8.70 -1.42 11.19
N TYR A 108 -8.14 -0.34 10.65
CA TYR A 108 -7.66 0.79 11.45
C TYR A 108 -8.80 1.47 12.23
N LYS A 109 -9.94 1.71 11.58
CA LYS A 109 -11.14 2.28 12.23
C LYS A 109 -11.64 1.39 13.36
N LYS A 110 -11.69 0.07 13.15
CA LYS A 110 -12.11 -0.91 14.17
C LYS A 110 -11.15 -0.95 15.36
N ALA A 111 -9.84 -0.87 15.12
CA ALA A 111 -8.85 -0.83 16.19
C ALA A 111 -8.99 0.45 17.04
N ALA A 112 -9.27 1.59 16.39
CA ALA A 112 -9.52 2.86 17.08
C ALA A 112 -10.82 2.83 17.90
N SER A 113 -11.90 2.24 17.38
CA SER A 113 -13.18 2.17 18.10
C SER A 113 -13.17 1.22 19.29
N ASN A 114 -12.33 0.17 19.28
CA ASN A 114 -12.20 -0.78 20.38
C ASN A 114 -11.30 -0.26 21.53
N SER A 115 -10.74 0.94 21.39
CA SER A 115 -9.88 1.60 22.39
C SER A 115 -10.62 2.70 23.17
N THR A 116 -11.95 2.80 23.01
CA THR A 116 -12.85 3.73 23.71
C THR A 116 -13.83 2.94 24.56
#